data_AF-A0A847J3T4-F1
#
_entry.id   AF-A0A847J3T4-F1
#
_cell.length_a   1.000
_cell.length_b   1.000
_cell.length_c   1.000
_cell.angle_alpha   90.00
_cell.angle_beta   90.00
_cell.angle_gamma   90.00
#
_symmetry.space_group_name_H-M   'P 1'
#
loop_
_entity.id
_entity.type
_entity.pdbx_description
1 polymer ?
#
loop_
_entity_poly.entity_id
_entity_poly.type
_entity_poly.pdbx_seq_one_letter_code
_entity_poly.pdbx_strand_id
1 'polypeptide(L)'
;MMDLTRLETEQQNSRTMNLDEMSTLEIVRAMNKEDHYVPEAISQKLPVIANCIDVIARQFKKGGRLFYIGAGTSGRLGVLDAAECVPTFGTDPEMVQGLIAGGMPAMTLAVEGAEDDVGLGQQYLVDRKLSPDDVVVGIAASGRTPYVIGGLDYAKQNHTPTIAFSCNKDAEISNHADISIEISAGPEVLSGSTRLKAGSVQKMVLNMLSTASMVRIGKTYGNLMVDVRQTNGKLIERAIEMIQTVTGVSHDKAKSTLGLADHSVKVAIVMILKNVDANQAKARLENADGFVRGAIQ
;
A
#
# COMPACT_ATOMS: atom_id res chain seq x y z
N MET A 1 6.84 26.02 22.89
CA MET A 1 5.73 25.18 23.37
C MET A 1 4.84 24.91 22.17
N MET A 2 4.59 23.65 21.84
CA MET A 2 3.95 23.25 20.57
C MET A 2 2.43 23.40 20.71
N ASP A 3 1.77 24.15 19.82
CA ASP A 3 0.32 24.34 19.85
C ASP A 3 -0.39 23.19 19.12
N LEU A 4 -0.87 22.22 19.89
CA LEU A 4 -1.57 21.03 19.39
C LEU A 4 -3.03 21.30 19.00
N THR A 5 -3.60 22.40 19.49
CA THR A 5 -5.05 22.67 19.40
C THR A 5 -5.52 22.92 17.97
N ARG A 6 -4.59 23.26 17.07
CA ARG A 6 -4.87 23.54 15.66
C ARG A 6 -4.97 22.27 14.79
N LEU A 7 -4.50 21.13 15.29
CA LEU A 7 -4.54 19.86 14.55
C LEU A 7 -5.93 19.22 14.69
N GLU A 8 -6.59 18.93 13.57
CA GLU A 8 -7.89 18.24 13.58
C GLU A 8 -7.79 16.86 14.26
N THR A 9 -6.63 16.18 14.17
CA THR A 9 -6.37 14.91 14.86
C THR A 9 -6.36 14.99 16.39
N GLU A 10 -6.12 16.18 16.96
CA GLU A 10 -6.03 16.40 18.41
C GLU A 10 -7.30 17.06 18.99
N GLN A 11 -8.24 17.46 18.14
CA GLN A 11 -9.49 18.09 18.56
C GLN A 11 -10.42 17.07 19.23
N GLN A 12 -11.25 17.56 20.17
CA GLN A 12 -12.32 16.76 20.74
C GLN A 12 -13.48 16.60 19.75
N ASN A 13 -14.06 15.40 19.72
CA ASN A 13 -15.26 15.15 18.93
C ASN A 13 -16.51 15.52 19.73
N SER A 14 -17.20 16.58 19.30
CA SER A 14 -18.42 17.06 19.95
C SER A 14 -19.56 16.04 20.01
N ARG A 15 -19.52 15.00 19.16
CA ARG A 15 -20.52 13.92 19.12
C ARG A 15 -20.29 12.83 20.17
N THR A 16 -19.11 12.81 20.81
CA THR A 16 -18.71 11.78 21.79
C THR A 16 -18.13 12.35 23.06
N MET A 17 -18.57 13.55 23.47
CA MET A 17 -18.13 14.20 24.71
C MET A 17 -18.40 13.39 25.98
N ASN A 18 -19.42 12.53 25.96
CA ASN A 18 -19.83 11.66 27.06
C ASN A 18 -19.55 10.17 26.78
N LEU A 19 -18.49 9.86 26.01
CA LEU A 19 -18.18 8.49 25.57
C LEU A 19 -18.08 7.49 26.73
N ASP A 20 -17.60 7.92 27.89
CA ASP A 20 -17.42 7.14 29.11
C ASP A 20 -18.73 6.85 29.87
N GLU A 21 -19.79 7.59 29.60
CA GLU A 21 -21.13 7.39 30.16
C GLU A 21 -22.04 6.55 29.26
N MET A 22 -21.64 6.31 28.01
CA MET A 22 -22.40 5.52 27.05
C MET A 22 -22.42 4.03 27.42
N SER A 23 -23.54 3.36 27.16
CA SER A 23 -23.58 1.90 27.18
C SER A 23 -22.66 1.32 26.09
N THR A 24 -22.25 0.06 26.24
CA THR A 24 -21.39 -0.62 25.25
C THR A 24 -21.96 -0.57 23.83
N LEU A 25 -23.28 -0.70 23.67
CA LEU A 25 -23.93 -0.62 22.36
C LEU A 25 -23.87 0.80 21.77
N GLU A 26 -24.00 1.83 22.59
CA GLU A 26 -23.88 3.22 22.17
C GLU A 26 -22.44 3.55 21.76
N ILE A 27 -21.43 3.06 22.50
CA ILE A 27 -20.02 3.22 22.16
C ILE A 27 -19.74 2.66 20.76
N VAL A 28 -20.11 1.40 20.49
CA VAL A 28 -19.80 0.80 19.18
C VAL A 28 -20.63 1.40 18.04
N ARG A 29 -21.84 1.91 18.32
CA ARG A 29 -22.62 2.69 17.34
C ARG A 29 -21.98 4.03 17.03
N ALA A 30 -21.44 4.73 18.05
CA ALA A 30 -20.72 5.97 17.86
C ALA A 30 -19.44 5.75 17.02
N MET A 31 -18.65 4.72 17.35
CA MET A 31 -17.48 4.32 16.56
C MET A 31 -17.85 4.03 15.10
N ASN A 32 -18.85 3.17 14.87
CA ASN A 32 -19.26 2.82 13.50
C ASN A 32 -19.80 4.04 12.72
N LYS A 33 -20.50 4.96 13.39
CA LYS A 33 -20.96 6.19 12.76
C LYS A 33 -19.80 7.07 12.33
N GLU A 34 -18.76 7.17 13.15
CA GLU A 34 -17.53 7.90 12.81
C GLU A 34 -16.79 7.24 11.63
N ASP A 35 -16.73 5.91 11.57
CA ASP A 35 -16.07 5.18 10.49
C ASP A 35 -16.69 5.45 9.10
N HIS A 36 -17.98 5.80 9.01
CA HIS A 36 -18.62 6.16 7.73
C HIS A 36 -18.00 7.41 7.07
N TYR A 37 -17.38 8.31 7.84
CA TYR A 37 -16.71 9.48 7.27
C TYR A 37 -15.38 9.13 6.58
N VAL A 38 -14.81 7.94 6.86
CA VAL A 38 -13.51 7.55 6.31
C VAL A 38 -13.55 7.39 4.78
N PRO A 39 -14.45 6.59 4.18
CA PRO A 39 -14.53 6.50 2.72
C PRO A 39 -14.90 7.83 2.05
N GLU A 40 -15.76 8.62 2.68
CA GLU A 40 -16.16 9.93 2.17
C GLU A 40 -14.97 10.89 2.10
N ALA A 41 -14.14 10.95 3.15
CA ALA A 41 -12.92 11.77 3.16
C ALA A 41 -11.91 11.32 2.08
N ILE A 42 -11.73 10.01 1.90
CA ILE A 42 -10.86 9.47 0.85
C ILE A 42 -11.37 9.84 -0.54
N SER A 43 -12.68 9.78 -0.76
CA SER A 43 -13.31 10.05 -2.07
C SER A 43 -12.94 11.44 -2.63
N GLN A 44 -12.72 12.41 -1.75
CA GLN A 44 -12.36 13.78 -2.11
C GLN A 44 -10.91 13.90 -2.61
N LYS A 45 -10.05 12.90 -2.37
CA LYS A 45 -8.63 12.91 -2.72
C LYS A 45 -8.24 11.87 -3.77
N LEU A 46 -9.22 11.20 -4.40
CA LEU A 46 -8.98 10.20 -5.45
C LEU A 46 -8.09 10.69 -6.60
N PRO A 47 -8.21 11.94 -7.11
CA PRO A 47 -7.31 12.41 -8.17
C PRO A 47 -5.83 12.46 -7.75
N VAL A 48 -5.55 12.83 -6.49
CA VAL A 48 -4.18 12.87 -5.96
C VAL A 48 -3.65 11.45 -5.74
N ILE A 49 -4.49 10.57 -5.18
CA ILE A 49 -4.13 9.15 -5.00
C ILE A 49 -3.82 8.49 -6.35
N ALA A 50 -4.60 8.80 -7.40
CA ALA A 50 -4.36 8.32 -8.75
C ALA A 50 -3.00 8.81 -9.32
N ASN A 51 -2.64 10.08 -9.09
CA ASN A 51 -1.34 10.61 -9.48
C ASN A 51 -0.19 9.87 -8.77
N CYS A 52 -0.33 9.59 -7.47
CA CYS A 52 0.65 8.80 -6.73
C CYS A 52 0.80 7.38 -7.31
N ILE A 53 -0.31 6.72 -7.65
CA ILE A 53 -0.30 5.40 -8.30
C ILE A 53 0.45 5.45 -9.64
N ASP A 54 0.23 6.48 -10.46
CA ASP A 54 0.93 6.62 -11.75
C ASP A 54 2.44 6.81 -11.57
N VAL A 55 2.88 7.55 -10.54
CA VAL A 55 4.30 7.68 -10.18
C VAL A 55 4.88 6.34 -9.75
N ILE A 56 4.23 5.65 -8.82
CA ILE A 56 4.68 4.34 -8.31
C ILE A 56 4.78 3.32 -9.45
N ALA A 57 3.74 3.19 -10.27
CA ALA A 57 3.73 2.27 -11.40
C ALA A 57 4.83 2.58 -12.43
N ARG A 58 5.12 3.87 -12.67
CA ARG A 58 6.23 4.27 -13.56
C ARG A 58 7.58 3.84 -13.02
N GLN A 59 7.80 3.98 -11.71
CA GLN A 59 9.05 3.63 -11.04
C GLN A 59 9.25 2.11 -10.96
N PHE A 60 8.19 1.35 -10.69
CA PHE A 60 8.22 -0.12 -10.79
C PHE A 60 8.62 -0.62 -12.19
N LYS A 61 8.16 0.04 -13.26
CA LYS A 61 8.56 -0.32 -14.63
C LYS A 61 10.04 -0.07 -14.93
N LYS A 62 10.72 0.76 -14.15
CA LYS A 62 12.17 0.97 -14.21
C LYS A 62 12.96 -0.01 -13.32
N GLY A 63 12.28 -0.90 -12.61
CA GLY A 63 12.89 -1.80 -11.62
C GLY A 63 13.07 -1.18 -10.23
N GLY A 64 12.47 -0.02 -9.97
CA GLY A 64 12.47 0.61 -8.65
C GLY A 64 11.59 -0.08 -7.63
N ARG A 65 11.70 0.36 -6.37
CA ARG A 65 10.97 -0.15 -5.20
C ARG A 65 10.10 0.92 -4.57
N LEU A 66 9.13 0.49 -3.76
CA LEU A 66 8.27 1.36 -2.97
C LEU A 66 8.62 1.23 -1.48
N PHE A 67 8.99 2.34 -0.85
CA PHE A 67 9.25 2.42 0.59
C PHE A 67 8.14 3.18 1.28
N TYR A 68 7.46 2.52 2.23
CA TYR A 68 6.63 3.19 3.22
C TYR A 68 7.47 3.50 4.44
N ILE A 69 7.51 4.75 4.90
CA ILE A 69 8.18 5.13 6.15
C ILE A 69 7.15 5.71 7.12
N GLY A 70 7.18 5.28 8.38
CA GLY A 70 6.28 5.81 9.40
C GLY A 70 6.62 5.33 10.81
N ALA A 71 6.03 5.97 11.82
CA ALA A 71 6.14 5.54 13.21
C ALA A 71 4.81 4.99 13.72
N GLY A 72 4.85 4.24 14.83
CA GLY A 72 3.66 3.74 15.51
C GLY A 72 2.67 3.03 14.57
N THR A 73 1.39 3.39 14.65
CA THR A 73 0.35 2.81 13.79
C THR A 73 0.62 3.02 12.30
N SER A 74 1.06 4.21 11.89
CA SER A 74 1.35 4.52 10.49
C SER A 74 2.46 3.63 9.93
N GLY A 75 3.54 3.43 10.67
CA GLY A 75 4.63 2.52 10.30
C GLY A 75 4.16 1.06 10.22
N ARG A 76 3.35 0.59 11.18
CA ARG A 76 2.78 -0.77 11.18
C ARG A 76 1.89 -1.02 9.97
N LEU A 77 1.08 -0.04 9.57
CA LEU A 77 0.22 -0.14 8.39
C LEU A 77 1.04 -0.20 7.09
N GLY A 78 2.13 0.55 7.00
CA GLY A 78 3.09 0.43 5.90
C GLY A 78 3.72 -0.96 5.79
N VAL A 79 4.13 -1.53 6.93
CA VAL A 79 4.66 -2.92 6.99
C VAL A 79 3.58 -3.94 6.60
N LEU A 80 2.34 -3.76 7.06
CA LEU A 80 1.22 -4.65 6.73
C LEU A 80 0.96 -4.69 5.21
N ASP A 81 0.81 -3.53 4.57
CA ASP A 81 0.54 -3.45 3.13
C ASP A 81 1.70 -4.03 2.29
N ALA A 82 2.95 -3.74 2.69
CA ALA A 82 4.14 -4.32 2.06
C ALA A 82 4.18 -5.85 2.15
N ALA A 83 3.90 -6.41 3.33
CA ALA A 83 3.91 -7.86 3.55
C ALA A 83 2.85 -8.59 2.70
N GLU A 84 1.71 -7.96 2.45
CA GLU A 84 0.64 -8.54 1.64
C GLU A 84 0.95 -8.52 0.13
N CYS A 85 1.88 -7.68 -0.35
CA CYS A 85 2.22 -7.62 -1.78
C CYS A 85 2.81 -8.93 -2.32
N VAL A 86 3.65 -9.61 -1.53
CA VAL A 86 4.34 -10.85 -1.92
C VAL A 86 3.37 -12.00 -2.23
N PRO A 87 2.49 -12.43 -1.30
CA PRO A 87 1.55 -13.52 -1.60
C PRO A 87 0.47 -13.11 -2.60
N THR A 88 0.12 -11.83 -2.68
CA THR A 88 -0.99 -11.32 -3.51
C THR A 88 -0.60 -11.15 -4.98
N PHE A 89 0.56 -10.55 -5.24
CA PHE A 89 1.04 -10.19 -6.59
C PHE A 89 2.32 -10.92 -7.01
N GLY A 90 2.77 -11.87 -6.19
CA GLY A 90 3.94 -12.69 -6.45
C GLY A 90 5.26 -11.92 -6.53
N THR A 91 5.30 -10.72 -5.95
CA THR A 91 6.43 -9.79 -6.03
C THR A 91 7.61 -10.29 -5.22
N ASP A 92 8.80 -9.77 -5.54
CA ASP A 92 9.94 -9.88 -4.63
C ASP A 92 9.64 -9.13 -3.32
N PRO A 93 10.04 -9.66 -2.14
CA PRO A 93 9.88 -8.95 -0.86
C PRO A 93 10.54 -7.56 -0.82
N GLU A 94 11.55 -7.29 -1.64
CA GLU A 94 12.21 -5.99 -1.70
C GLU A 94 11.43 -4.95 -2.51
N MET A 95 10.46 -5.37 -3.34
CA MET A 95 9.73 -4.47 -4.24
C MET A 95 8.86 -3.46 -3.48
N VAL A 96 8.27 -3.87 -2.36
CA VAL A 96 7.48 -3.00 -1.47
C VAL A 96 7.93 -3.26 -0.04
N GLN A 97 8.35 -2.22 0.68
CA GLN A 97 8.94 -2.35 2.00
C GLN A 97 8.34 -1.33 2.98
N GLY A 98 8.01 -1.79 4.18
CA GLY A 98 7.64 -0.93 5.30
C GLY A 98 8.82 -0.72 6.25
N LEU A 99 9.20 0.53 6.48
CA LEU A 99 10.25 0.95 7.38
C LEU A 99 9.60 1.66 8.57
N ILE A 100 9.50 0.95 9.69
CA ILE A 100 8.90 1.45 10.92
C ILE A 100 9.97 2.04 11.84
N ALA A 101 9.75 3.26 12.35
CA ALA A 101 10.62 3.87 13.35
C ALA A 101 10.82 2.94 14.57
N GLY A 102 12.06 2.72 14.98
CA GLY A 102 12.41 1.75 16.03
C GLY A 102 12.59 0.30 15.55
N GLY A 103 12.44 0.05 14.24
CA GLY A 103 12.72 -1.22 13.60
C GLY A 103 11.75 -2.33 14.00
N MET A 104 12.16 -3.58 13.81
CA MET A 104 11.25 -4.72 13.98
C MET A 104 10.58 -4.85 15.36
N PRO A 105 11.26 -4.53 16.48
CA PRO A 105 10.60 -4.49 17.79
C PRO A 105 9.38 -3.57 17.86
N ALA A 106 9.35 -2.49 17.07
CA ALA A 106 8.25 -1.53 17.05
C ALA A 106 6.93 -2.11 16.49
N MET A 107 6.97 -3.30 15.86
CA MET A 107 5.75 -3.97 15.40
C MET A 107 4.88 -4.46 16.54
N THR A 108 5.50 -4.91 17.64
CA THR A 108 4.78 -5.49 18.79
C THR A 108 4.84 -4.61 20.03
N LEU A 109 5.83 -3.72 20.13
CA LEU A 109 6.00 -2.80 21.25
C LEU A 109 6.04 -1.34 20.77
N ALA A 110 5.66 -0.40 21.62
CA ALA A 110 5.97 1.00 21.38
C ALA A 110 7.45 1.23 21.71
N VAL A 111 8.17 1.92 20.82
CA VAL A 111 9.57 2.31 21.05
C VAL A 111 9.58 3.82 21.28
N GLU A 112 9.75 4.24 22.53
CA GLU A 112 9.74 5.66 22.91
C GLU A 112 10.88 6.43 22.21
N GLY A 113 10.57 7.65 21.76
CA GLY A 113 11.54 8.57 21.14
C GLY A 113 11.96 8.23 19.70
N ALA A 114 11.63 7.04 19.18
CA ALA A 114 12.03 6.66 17.82
C ALA A 114 11.38 7.54 16.73
N GLU A 115 10.19 8.08 17.00
CA GLU A 115 9.49 8.95 16.06
C GLU A 115 10.04 10.38 16.00
N ASP A 116 10.76 10.80 17.05
CA ASP A 116 11.38 12.12 17.19
C ASP A 116 12.81 12.17 16.60
N ASP A 117 13.37 11.02 16.24
CA ASP A 117 14.70 10.93 15.62
C ASP A 117 14.63 11.22 14.11
N VAL A 118 15.00 12.44 13.73
CA VAL A 118 15.09 12.89 12.32
C VAL A 118 16.10 12.05 11.51
N GLY A 119 17.22 11.65 12.12
CA GLY A 119 18.30 10.96 11.42
C GLY A 119 17.97 9.50 11.10
N LEU A 120 17.08 8.89 11.89
CA LEU A 120 16.74 7.47 11.75
C LEU A 120 16.03 7.15 10.42
N GLY A 121 15.18 8.06 9.92
CA GLY A 121 14.49 7.90 8.63
C GLY A 121 15.47 7.86 7.46
N GLN A 122 16.43 8.79 7.46
CA GLN A 122 17.55 8.80 6.51
C GLN A 122 18.37 7.52 6.60
N GLN A 123 18.76 7.10 7.81
CA GLN A 123 19.62 5.93 7.99
C GLN A 123 19.01 4.66 7.37
N TYR A 124 17.71 4.43 7.58
CA TYR A 124 17.05 3.25 7.01
C TYR A 124 17.00 3.25 5.48
N LEU A 125 16.91 4.43 4.86
CA LEU A 125 16.96 4.56 3.41
C LEU A 125 18.40 4.39 2.87
N VAL A 126 19.41 4.90 3.58
CA VAL A 126 20.84 4.67 3.29
C VAL A 126 21.14 3.17 3.30
N ASP A 127 20.74 2.46 4.36
CA ASP A 127 20.97 1.02 4.51
C ASP A 127 20.35 0.19 3.38
N ARG A 128 19.29 0.73 2.76
CA ARG A 128 18.54 0.10 1.66
C ARG A 128 19.03 0.53 0.30
N LYS A 129 20.09 1.36 0.26
CA LYS A 129 20.70 1.88 -0.96
C LYS A 129 19.64 2.53 -1.84
N LEU A 130 18.98 3.55 -1.30
CA LEU A 130 17.93 4.28 -2.01
C LEU A 130 18.43 4.75 -3.39
N SER A 131 17.59 4.58 -4.40
CA SER A 131 17.85 4.94 -5.80
C SER A 131 16.85 6.00 -6.29
N PRO A 132 17.21 6.85 -7.27
CA PRO A 132 16.26 7.73 -7.97
C PRO A 132 15.11 6.98 -8.66
N ASP A 133 15.27 5.68 -8.91
CA ASP A 133 14.21 4.83 -9.48
C ASP A 133 13.20 4.34 -8.42
N ASP A 134 13.49 4.48 -7.13
CA ASP A 134 12.54 4.10 -6.06
C ASP A 134 11.41 5.14 -5.89
N VAL A 135 10.52 4.93 -4.92
CA VAL A 135 9.54 5.90 -4.41
C VAL A 135 9.51 5.82 -2.89
N VAL A 136 9.47 6.97 -2.21
CA VAL A 136 9.30 7.03 -0.76
C VAL A 136 7.96 7.67 -0.41
N VAL A 137 7.15 6.97 0.38
CA VAL A 137 5.88 7.44 0.94
C VAL A 137 6.04 7.61 2.45
N GLY A 138 6.05 8.86 2.90
CA GLY A 138 6.12 9.23 4.31
C GLY A 138 4.74 9.34 4.95
N ILE A 139 4.48 8.53 5.98
CA ILE A 139 3.15 8.37 6.58
C ILE A 139 3.17 8.86 8.03
N ALA A 140 2.42 9.92 8.30
CA ALA A 140 2.22 10.42 9.66
C ALA A 140 0.83 11.03 9.81
N ALA A 141 -0.03 10.43 10.64
CA ALA A 141 -1.39 10.94 10.87
C ALA A 141 -1.36 12.42 11.34
N SER A 142 -0.46 12.74 12.27
CA SER A 142 -0.25 14.10 12.79
C SER A 142 0.31 15.06 11.73
N GLY A 143 0.98 14.55 10.70
CA GLY A 143 1.56 15.34 9.61
C GLY A 143 2.90 16.02 9.91
N ARG A 144 3.59 15.64 10.99
CA ARG A 144 4.80 16.37 11.44
C ARG A 144 5.88 15.52 12.09
N THR A 145 5.76 14.19 11.98
CA THR A 145 6.66 13.25 12.67
C THR A 145 8.11 13.42 12.18
N PRO A 146 9.08 13.79 13.05
CA PRO A 146 10.45 14.08 12.65
C PRO A 146 11.16 12.96 11.88
N TYR A 147 10.97 11.70 12.29
CA TYR A 147 11.45 10.51 11.57
C TYR A 147 11.02 10.49 10.09
N VAL A 148 9.78 10.86 9.83
CA VAL A 148 9.21 10.88 8.47
C VAL A 148 9.78 12.05 7.67
N ILE A 149 9.91 13.22 8.29
CA ILE A 149 10.52 14.41 7.67
C ILE A 149 11.94 14.10 7.19
N GLY A 150 12.79 13.56 8.06
CA GLY A 150 14.19 13.26 7.70
C GLY A 150 14.32 12.22 6.59
N GLY A 151 13.42 11.22 6.54
CA GLY A 151 13.39 10.26 5.43
C GLY A 151 12.94 10.88 4.10
N LEU A 152 11.93 11.75 4.11
CA LEU A 152 11.47 12.47 2.92
C LEU A 152 12.54 13.43 2.39
N ASP A 153 13.17 14.20 3.28
CA ASP A 153 14.27 15.11 2.90
C ASP A 153 15.43 14.37 2.26
N TYR A 154 15.85 13.24 2.85
CA TYR A 154 16.90 12.42 2.27
C TYR A 154 16.52 11.85 0.90
N ALA A 155 15.29 11.37 0.74
CA ALA A 155 14.81 10.87 -0.56
C ALA A 155 14.84 11.96 -1.64
N LYS A 156 14.42 13.18 -1.30
CA LYS A 156 14.44 14.34 -2.18
C LYS A 156 15.88 14.75 -2.57
N GLN A 157 16.81 14.72 -1.63
CA GLN A 157 18.25 14.95 -1.90
C GLN A 157 18.83 13.92 -2.88
N ASN A 158 18.29 12.69 -2.90
CA ASN A 158 18.70 11.62 -3.81
C ASN A 158 17.87 11.59 -5.11
N HIS A 159 17.05 12.61 -5.37
CA HIS A 159 16.18 12.69 -6.56
C HIS A 159 15.18 11.54 -6.69
N THR A 160 14.82 10.91 -5.57
CA THR A 160 13.78 9.89 -5.50
C THR A 160 12.42 10.57 -5.35
N PRO A 161 11.39 10.21 -6.16
CA PRO A 161 10.04 10.71 -5.98
C PRO A 161 9.51 10.50 -4.56
N THR A 162 8.92 11.55 -4.00
CA THR A 162 8.44 11.58 -2.61
C THR A 162 6.94 11.88 -2.52
N ILE A 163 6.26 11.14 -1.64
CA ILE A 163 4.85 11.31 -1.33
C ILE A 163 4.68 11.48 0.18
N ALA A 164 4.08 12.58 0.63
CA ALA A 164 3.68 12.77 2.02
C ALA A 164 2.22 12.33 2.21
N PHE A 165 1.92 11.63 3.30
CA PHE A 165 0.57 11.20 3.64
C PHE A 165 0.22 11.55 5.10
N SER A 166 -0.66 12.55 5.24
CA SER A 166 -1.18 13.04 6.52
C SER A 166 -2.70 12.92 6.66
N CYS A 167 -3.16 12.88 7.90
CA CYS A 167 -4.57 13.02 8.27
C CYS A 167 -4.93 14.42 8.79
N ASN A 168 -3.99 15.37 8.69
CA ASN A 168 -4.22 16.80 8.91
C ASN A 168 -4.06 17.56 7.59
N LYS A 169 -4.68 18.74 7.51
CA LYS A 169 -4.45 19.71 6.44
C LYS A 169 -3.21 20.55 6.75
N ASP A 170 -2.56 21.06 5.70
CA ASP A 170 -1.38 21.91 5.80
C ASP A 170 -0.29 21.27 6.66
N ALA A 171 -0.08 19.97 6.45
CA ALA A 171 0.82 19.16 7.26
C ALA A 171 2.28 19.54 6.99
N GLU A 172 3.12 19.58 8.03
CA GLU A 172 4.54 19.89 7.88
C GLU A 172 5.24 18.97 6.88
N ILE A 173 5.00 17.65 6.97
CA ILE A 173 5.58 16.66 6.04
C ILE A 173 5.24 16.95 4.57
N SER A 174 4.14 17.65 4.29
CA SER A 174 3.74 18.02 2.92
C SER A 174 4.72 18.99 2.28
N ASN A 175 5.47 19.77 3.05
CA ASN A 175 6.51 20.66 2.55
C ASN A 175 7.79 19.91 2.13
N HIS A 176 7.94 18.65 2.57
CA HIS A 176 9.11 17.81 2.34
C HIS A 176 8.92 16.80 1.21
N ALA A 177 7.77 16.77 0.55
CA ALA A 177 7.46 15.83 -0.53
C ALA A 177 7.09 16.52 -1.86
N ASP A 178 7.14 15.75 -2.95
CA ASP A 178 6.72 16.21 -4.30
C ASP A 178 5.20 16.17 -4.46
N ILE A 179 4.54 15.21 -3.82
CA ILE A 179 3.08 15.03 -3.83
C ILE A 179 2.58 14.85 -2.38
N SER A 180 1.47 15.48 -2.05
CA SER A 180 0.91 15.46 -0.69
C SER A 180 -0.52 14.94 -0.69
N ILE A 181 -0.74 13.84 0.03
CA ILE A 181 -2.06 13.26 0.33
C ILE A 181 -2.44 13.73 1.74
N GLU A 182 -3.39 14.66 1.81
CA GLU A 182 -3.93 15.14 3.08
C GLU A 182 -5.42 14.80 3.19
N ILE A 183 -5.75 13.83 4.03
CA ILE A 183 -7.12 13.32 4.20
C ILE A 183 -7.50 13.36 5.68
N SER A 184 -8.27 14.38 6.07
CA SER A 184 -8.87 14.41 7.40
C SER A 184 -10.28 13.81 7.36
N ALA A 185 -10.52 12.82 8.22
CA ALA A 185 -11.85 12.29 8.53
C ALA A 185 -12.47 12.96 9.78
N GLY A 186 -11.91 14.10 10.22
CA GLY A 186 -12.31 14.85 11.39
C GLY A 186 -11.86 14.22 12.73
N PRO A 187 -12.26 14.83 13.87
CA PRO A 187 -11.85 14.42 15.21
C PRO A 187 -12.16 12.95 15.51
N GLU A 188 -11.25 12.28 16.21
CA GLU A 188 -11.42 10.88 16.58
C GLU A 188 -12.51 10.70 17.64
N VAL A 189 -13.16 9.53 17.66
CA VAL A 189 -14.19 9.19 18.67
C VAL A 189 -13.63 9.30 20.10
N LEU A 190 -12.35 8.93 20.26
CA LEU A 190 -11.52 9.17 21.43
C LEU A 190 -10.41 10.13 21.01
N SER A 191 -10.45 11.35 21.53
CA SER A 191 -9.56 12.47 21.16
C SER A 191 -8.09 12.04 21.12
N GLY A 192 -7.39 12.36 20.03
CA GLY A 192 -5.97 12.00 19.83
C GLY A 192 -5.70 10.54 19.46
N SER A 193 -6.70 9.64 19.50
CA SER A 193 -6.52 8.21 19.18
C SER A 193 -6.49 7.94 17.68
N THR A 194 -5.48 8.48 16.99
CA THR A 194 -5.32 8.40 15.53
C THR A 194 -5.12 6.98 14.98
N ARG A 195 -4.99 5.98 15.86
CA ARG A 195 -5.04 4.56 15.45
C ARG A 195 -6.41 4.12 14.91
N LEU A 196 -7.44 4.96 15.05
CA LEU A 196 -8.83 4.70 14.66
C LEU A 196 -9.09 5.20 13.23
N LYS A 197 -9.85 6.29 13.02
CA LYS A 197 -10.22 6.74 11.67
C LYS A 197 -9.01 7.09 10.83
N ALA A 198 -8.03 7.82 11.38
CA ALA A 198 -6.80 8.15 10.66
C ALA A 198 -6.03 6.89 10.23
N GLY A 199 -5.95 5.88 11.10
CA GLY A 199 -5.41 4.55 10.76
C GLY A 199 -6.21 3.85 9.65
N SER A 200 -7.54 3.91 9.69
CA SER A 200 -8.41 3.35 8.64
C SER A 200 -8.23 4.07 7.30
N VAL A 201 -8.17 5.41 7.29
CA VAL A 201 -7.83 6.22 6.12
C VAL A 201 -6.51 5.76 5.54
N GLN A 202 -5.48 5.64 6.39
CA GLN A 202 -4.15 5.22 5.97
C GLN A 202 -4.18 3.83 5.34
N LYS A 203 -4.79 2.85 6.00
CA LYS A 203 -4.90 1.49 5.47
C LYS A 203 -5.56 1.46 4.09
N MET A 204 -6.70 2.12 3.94
CA MET A 204 -7.46 2.10 2.69
C MET A 204 -6.67 2.74 1.54
N VAL A 205 -5.98 3.85 1.80
CA VAL A 205 -5.17 4.53 0.78
C VAL A 205 -3.92 3.72 0.44
N LEU A 206 -3.22 3.13 1.41
CA LEU A 206 -2.07 2.25 1.13
C LEU A 206 -2.48 1.06 0.26
N ASN A 207 -3.62 0.43 0.56
CA ASN A 207 -4.16 -0.64 -0.27
C ASN A 207 -4.50 -0.16 -1.69
N MET A 208 -4.97 1.09 -1.87
CA MET A 208 -5.16 1.67 -3.20
C MET A 208 -3.81 1.86 -3.92
N LEU A 209 -2.80 2.42 -3.24
CA LEU A 209 -1.48 2.65 -3.80
C LEU A 209 -0.84 1.35 -4.29
N SER A 210 -0.77 0.33 -3.44
CA SER A 210 -0.16 -0.97 -3.77
C SER A 210 -0.96 -1.70 -4.84
N THR A 211 -2.26 -1.92 -4.61
CA THR A 211 -3.11 -2.72 -5.52
C THR A 211 -3.18 -2.10 -6.91
N ALA A 212 -3.49 -0.81 -7.00
CA ALA A 212 -3.64 -0.16 -8.30
C ALA A 212 -2.29 -0.05 -9.04
N SER A 213 -1.18 0.16 -8.33
CA SER A 213 0.15 0.13 -8.97
C SER A 213 0.46 -1.24 -9.55
N MET A 214 0.12 -2.32 -8.85
CA MET A 214 0.28 -3.70 -9.32
C MET A 214 -0.59 -4.00 -10.55
N VAL A 215 -1.83 -3.50 -10.58
CA VAL A 215 -2.69 -3.54 -11.78
C VAL A 215 -2.02 -2.81 -12.95
N ARG A 216 -1.44 -1.63 -12.71
CA ARG A 216 -0.79 -0.79 -13.74
C ARG A 216 0.55 -1.31 -14.25
N ILE A 217 1.05 -2.42 -13.69
CA ILE A 217 2.22 -3.15 -14.19
C ILE A 217 1.89 -4.60 -14.59
N GLY A 218 0.60 -4.92 -14.80
CA GLY A 218 0.19 -6.19 -15.42
C GLY A 218 0.18 -7.39 -14.47
N LYS A 219 0.04 -7.18 -13.16
CA LYS A 219 -0.13 -8.28 -12.16
C LYS A 219 -1.54 -8.89 -12.15
N THR A 220 -2.48 -8.31 -12.89
CA THR A 220 -3.88 -8.72 -12.92
C THR A 220 -4.41 -8.93 -14.34
N TYR A 221 -5.48 -9.71 -14.48
CA TYR A 221 -6.27 -9.84 -15.70
C TYR A 221 -7.76 -9.79 -15.36
N GLY A 222 -8.46 -8.78 -15.88
CA GLY A 222 -9.78 -8.44 -15.36
C GLY A 222 -9.65 -8.07 -13.88
N ASN A 223 -10.36 -8.77 -13.01
CA ASN A 223 -10.26 -8.66 -11.55
C ASN A 223 -9.55 -9.86 -10.90
N LEU A 224 -8.83 -10.68 -11.67
CA LEU A 224 -8.11 -11.86 -11.18
C LEU A 224 -6.62 -11.55 -10.98
N MET A 225 -6.07 -12.00 -9.85
CA MET A 225 -4.65 -11.90 -9.50
C MET A 225 -3.87 -13.04 -10.17
N VAL A 226 -3.55 -12.85 -11.45
CA VAL A 226 -2.93 -13.88 -12.29
C VAL A 226 -1.43 -14.06 -12.04
N ASP A 227 -0.82 -13.31 -11.11
CA ASP A 227 0.60 -13.44 -10.74
C ASP A 227 0.78 -13.91 -9.29
N VAL A 228 -0.14 -14.76 -8.80
CA VAL A 228 -0.12 -15.31 -7.44
C VAL A 228 1.03 -16.30 -7.25
N ARG A 229 1.73 -16.26 -6.11
CA ARG A 229 2.70 -17.30 -5.71
C ARG A 229 1.98 -18.46 -5.03
N GLN A 230 2.10 -19.68 -5.57
CA GLN A 230 1.42 -20.86 -5.03
C GLN A 230 2.19 -21.49 -3.86
N THR A 231 2.14 -20.87 -2.68
CA THR A 231 2.88 -21.32 -1.48
C THR A 231 2.18 -22.42 -0.66
N ASN A 232 0.94 -22.76 -1.00
CA ASN A 232 0.15 -23.79 -0.31
C ASN A 232 -0.93 -24.38 -1.23
N GLY A 233 -1.55 -25.48 -0.82
CA GLY A 233 -2.57 -26.20 -1.62
C GLY A 233 -3.77 -25.33 -2.04
N LYS A 234 -4.23 -24.42 -1.17
CA LYS A 234 -5.32 -23.48 -1.49
C LYS A 234 -4.94 -22.54 -2.65
N LEU A 235 -3.71 -22.05 -2.68
CA LEU A 235 -3.25 -21.16 -3.75
C LEU A 235 -2.99 -21.89 -5.07
N ILE A 236 -2.61 -23.17 -5.03
CA ILE A 236 -2.53 -24.02 -6.23
C ILE A 236 -3.93 -24.20 -6.84
N GLU A 237 -4.92 -24.57 -6.03
CA GLU A 237 -6.29 -24.77 -6.52
C GLU A 237 -6.87 -23.47 -7.10
N ARG A 238 -6.66 -22.34 -6.40
CA ARG A 238 -7.06 -21.03 -6.90
C ARG A 238 -6.41 -20.67 -8.24
N ALA A 239 -5.15 -21.05 -8.44
CA ALA A 239 -4.47 -20.84 -9.72
C ALA A 239 -5.12 -21.63 -10.86
N ILE A 240 -5.54 -22.87 -10.60
CA ILE A 240 -6.26 -23.72 -11.56
C ILE A 240 -7.64 -23.11 -11.87
N GLU A 241 -8.41 -22.75 -10.83
CA GLU A 241 -9.72 -22.11 -10.98
C GLU A 241 -9.66 -20.81 -11.80
N MET A 242 -8.61 -20.00 -11.61
CA MET A 242 -8.39 -18.78 -12.41
C MET A 242 -8.19 -19.09 -13.88
N ILE A 243 -7.38 -20.11 -14.22
CA ILE A 243 -7.19 -20.54 -15.60
C ILE A 243 -8.53 -20.99 -16.19
N GLN A 244 -9.27 -21.83 -15.47
CA GLN A 244 -10.59 -22.30 -15.92
C GLN A 244 -11.58 -21.15 -16.14
N THR A 245 -11.63 -20.19 -15.20
CA THR A 245 -12.51 -19.02 -15.29
C THR A 245 -12.21 -18.18 -16.52
N VAL A 246 -10.92 -18.00 -16.84
CA VAL A 246 -10.49 -17.17 -17.97
C VAL A 246 -10.65 -17.89 -19.32
N THR A 247 -10.37 -19.19 -19.37
CA THR A 247 -10.23 -19.92 -20.64
C THR A 247 -11.34 -20.91 -20.92
N GLY A 248 -12.21 -21.21 -19.95
CA GLY A 248 -13.31 -22.15 -20.06
C GLY A 248 -12.91 -23.63 -20.15
N VAL A 249 -11.65 -23.98 -19.86
CA VAL A 249 -11.17 -25.36 -19.97
C VAL A 249 -11.49 -26.20 -18.72
N SER A 250 -11.36 -27.52 -18.84
CA SER A 250 -11.51 -28.44 -17.71
C SER A 250 -10.41 -28.27 -16.67
N HIS A 251 -10.68 -28.72 -15.44
CA HIS A 251 -9.73 -28.70 -14.33
C HIS A 251 -8.42 -29.41 -14.70
N ASP A 252 -8.49 -30.63 -15.25
CA ASP A 252 -7.32 -31.38 -15.68
C ASP A 252 -6.49 -30.66 -16.75
N LYS A 253 -7.16 -29.99 -17.68
CA LYS A 253 -6.47 -29.20 -18.71
C LYS A 253 -5.81 -27.96 -18.11
N ALA A 254 -6.47 -27.27 -17.20
CA ALA A 254 -5.90 -26.12 -16.49
C ALA A 254 -4.70 -26.55 -15.63
N LYS A 255 -4.83 -27.63 -14.85
CA LYS A 255 -3.77 -28.19 -14.00
C LYS A 255 -2.55 -28.64 -14.79
N SER A 256 -2.77 -29.39 -15.88
CA SER A 256 -1.66 -29.83 -16.76
C SER A 256 -0.97 -28.65 -17.43
N THR A 257 -1.72 -27.67 -17.93
CA THR A 257 -1.15 -26.46 -18.54
C THR A 257 -0.39 -25.61 -17.53
N LEU A 258 -0.89 -25.49 -16.29
CA LEU A 258 -0.18 -24.80 -15.21
C LEU A 258 1.19 -25.43 -14.94
N GLY A 259 1.29 -26.76 -14.99
CA GLY A 259 2.57 -27.48 -14.88
C GLY A 259 3.51 -27.19 -16.06
N LEU A 260 2.99 -27.19 -17.30
CA LEU A 260 3.78 -26.83 -18.50
C LEU A 260 4.24 -25.36 -18.50
N ALA A 261 3.49 -24.49 -17.82
CA ALA A 261 3.75 -23.07 -17.70
C ALA A 261 4.69 -22.72 -16.53
N ASP A 262 5.37 -23.71 -15.93
CA ASP A 262 6.23 -23.52 -14.76
C ASP A 262 5.50 -22.79 -13.63
N HIS A 263 4.26 -23.21 -13.38
CA HIS A 263 3.34 -22.64 -12.39
C HIS A 263 2.95 -21.16 -12.61
N SER A 264 3.26 -20.58 -13.78
CA SER A 264 2.79 -19.25 -14.14
C SER A 264 1.37 -19.30 -14.72
N VAL A 265 0.41 -18.73 -13.99
CA VAL A 265 -0.99 -18.61 -14.44
C VAL A 265 -1.10 -17.75 -15.69
N LYS A 266 -0.31 -16.66 -15.80
CA LYS A 266 -0.28 -15.79 -16.98
C LYS A 266 0.14 -16.57 -18.24
N VAL A 267 1.24 -17.32 -18.14
CA VAL A 267 1.75 -18.13 -19.25
C VAL A 267 0.71 -19.19 -19.62
N ALA A 268 0.12 -19.90 -18.64
CA ALA A 268 -0.90 -20.90 -18.91
C ALA A 268 -2.13 -20.35 -19.63
N ILE A 269 -2.63 -19.17 -19.22
CA ILE A 269 -3.74 -18.48 -19.88
C ILE A 269 -3.40 -18.18 -21.35
N VAL A 270 -2.22 -17.62 -21.61
CA VAL A 270 -1.79 -17.27 -22.98
C VAL A 270 -1.59 -18.52 -23.84
N MET A 271 -0.99 -19.58 -23.29
CA MET A 271 -0.84 -20.88 -23.96
C MET A 271 -2.18 -21.41 -24.47
N ILE A 272 -3.20 -21.40 -23.61
CA ILE A 272 -4.54 -21.92 -23.95
C ILE A 272 -5.23 -21.01 -24.97
N LEU A 273 -5.29 -19.69 -24.71
CA LEU A 273 -6.07 -18.77 -25.55
C LEU A 273 -5.45 -18.53 -26.93
N LYS A 274 -4.13 -18.71 -27.07
CA LYS A 274 -3.43 -18.56 -28.36
C LYS A 274 -3.01 -19.87 -29.00
N ASN A 275 -3.25 -21.00 -28.33
CA ASN A 275 -2.83 -22.33 -28.77
C ASN A 275 -1.33 -22.37 -29.13
N VAL A 276 -0.51 -21.94 -28.16
CA VAL A 276 0.96 -21.82 -28.29
C VAL A 276 1.66 -22.55 -27.16
N ASP A 277 2.94 -22.86 -27.35
CA ASP A 277 3.77 -23.42 -26.28
C ASP A 277 4.17 -22.37 -25.21
N ALA A 278 4.80 -22.83 -24.13
CA ALA A 278 5.19 -21.97 -23.01
C ALA A 278 6.21 -20.89 -23.40
N ASN A 279 7.13 -21.16 -24.34
CA ASN A 279 8.14 -20.20 -24.76
C ASN A 279 7.51 -19.10 -25.62
N GLN A 280 6.64 -19.48 -26.55
CA GLN A 280 5.86 -18.55 -27.36
C GLN A 280 4.92 -17.70 -26.48
N ALA A 281 4.30 -18.28 -25.45
CA ALA A 281 3.48 -17.55 -24.50
C ALA A 281 4.30 -16.55 -23.66
N LYS A 282 5.48 -16.93 -23.19
CA LYS A 282 6.43 -16.03 -22.50
C LYS A 282 6.84 -14.86 -23.39
N ALA A 283 7.24 -15.13 -24.63
CA ALA A 283 7.59 -14.08 -25.59
C ALA A 283 6.42 -13.11 -25.88
N ARG A 284 5.20 -13.62 -25.98
CA ARG A 284 4.00 -12.77 -26.12
C ARG A 284 3.76 -11.88 -24.90
N LEU A 285 3.99 -12.40 -23.70
CA LEU A 285 3.89 -11.63 -22.46
C LEU A 285 4.97 -10.56 -22.38
N GLU A 286 6.21 -10.88 -22.73
CA GLU A 286 7.32 -9.92 -22.77
C GLU A 286 7.03 -8.77 -23.74
N ASN A 287 6.57 -9.07 -24.96
CA ASN A 287 6.18 -8.06 -25.95
C ASN A 287 4.96 -7.20 -25.53
N ALA A 288 4.21 -7.66 -24.53
CA ALA A 288 3.04 -6.98 -24.00
C ALA A 288 3.29 -6.37 -22.60
N ASP A 289 4.56 -6.16 -22.20
CA ASP A 289 4.96 -5.65 -20.87
C ASP A 289 4.36 -6.45 -19.71
N GLY A 290 4.22 -7.76 -19.90
CA GLY A 290 3.59 -8.68 -18.95
C GLY A 290 2.07 -8.59 -18.91
N PHE A 291 1.38 -7.77 -19.71
CA PHE A 291 -0.08 -7.71 -19.69
C PHE A 291 -0.70 -8.88 -20.45
N VAL A 292 -1.45 -9.74 -19.74
CA VAL A 292 -2.16 -10.88 -20.36
C VAL A 292 -3.07 -10.42 -21.49
N ARG A 293 -3.82 -9.31 -21.29
CA ARG A 293 -4.74 -8.78 -22.32
C ARG A 293 -4.02 -8.40 -23.60
N GLY A 294 -2.83 -7.80 -23.51
CA GLY A 294 -2.03 -7.47 -24.69
C GLY A 294 -1.44 -8.72 -25.35
N ALA A 295 -0.95 -9.67 -24.54
CA ALA A 295 -0.37 -10.93 -25.04
C ALA A 295 -1.38 -11.82 -25.79
N ILE A 296 -2.67 -11.71 -25.46
CA ILE A 296 -3.77 -12.43 -26.10
C ILE A 296 -4.50 -11.63 -27.20
N GLN A 297 -4.03 -10.44 -27.56
CA GLN A 297 -4.55 -9.73 -28.73
C GLN A 297 -3.80 -10.11 -30.01
#